data_AF-A0A962IMR6-F1
#
_entry.id   AF-A0A962IMR6-F1
#
_cell.length_a   1.000
_cell.length_b   1.000
_cell.length_c   1.000
_cell.angle_alpha   90.00
_cell.angle_beta   90.00
_cell.angle_gamma   90.00
#
_symmetry.space_group_name_H-M   'P 1'
#
loop_
_entity.id
_entity.type
_entity.pdbx_description
1 polymer ?
#
loop_
_entity_poly.entity_id
_entity_poly.type
_entity_poly.pdbx_seq_one_letter_code
_entity_poly.pdbx_strand_id
1 'polypeptide(L)'
;MDPAETLGAPVVGIDEAADEWARQMFEHRSDQSLDMSSWLRNLHGLRVVELARPSDGLSLYSNGGPGQYIGADSFRAQFLGDCTEIIGTELLDACFVEKSPVECLAFADALEQRGRAYAAANGVDLHSMDDSDDPDSPSFHVSVVLSAARWCRFWGNAGHGMAPWF
;
A
#
# COMPACT_ATOMS: atom_id res chain seq x y z
N MET A 1 8.03 -15.14 -0.11
CA MET A 1 7.48 -14.78 -1.43
C MET A 1 7.89 -13.34 -1.69
N ASP A 2 8.16 -12.93 -2.92
CA ASP A 2 8.51 -11.54 -3.22
C ASP A 2 7.23 -10.67 -3.18
N PRO A 3 7.23 -9.47 -2.56
CA PRO A 3 6.05 -8.59 -2.53
C PRO A 3 5.51 -8.27 -3.93
N ALA A 4 6.38 -7.99 -4.89
CA ALA A 4 5.95 -7.69 -6.26
C ALA A 4 5.32 -8.92 -6.96
N GLU A 5 5.78 -10.13 -6.65
CA GLU A 5 5.15 -11.36 -7.11
C GLU A 5 3.75 -11.54 -6.50
N THR A 6 3.58 -11.22 -5.22
CA THR A 6 2.30 -11.31 -4.51
C THR A 6 1.25 -10.37 -5.09
N LEU A 7 1.68 -9.17 -5.50
CA LEU A 7 0.85 -8.19 -6.20
C LEU A 7 0.52 -8.59 -7.64
N GLY A 8 1.12 -9.68 -8.14
CA GLY A 8 0.98 -10.09 -9.54
C GLY A 8 1.53 -9.04 -10.50
N ALA A 9 2.61 -8.36 -10.12
CA ALA A 9 3.22 -7.32 -10.93
C ALA A 9 3.78 -7.90 -12.24
N PRO A 10 3.43 -7.34 -13.41
CA PRO A 10 3.97 -7.74 -14.71
C PRO A 10 5.49 -7.67 -14.76
N VAL A 11 6.12 -8.54 -15.56
CA VAL A 11 7.58 -8.70 -15.63
C VAL A 11 8.13 -8.30 -16.98
N VAL A 12 9.11 -7.41 -17.00
CA VAL A 12 9.81 -7.00 -18.23
C VAL A 12 10.52 -8.20 -18.86
N GLY A 13 10.35 -8.38 -20.17
CA GLY A 13 10.84 -9.50 -20.96
C GLY A 13 9.92 -10.73 -20.94
N ILE A 14 8.82 -10.70 -20.20
CA ILE A 14 7.83 -11.78 -20.11
C ILE A 14 6.44 -11.25 -20.50
N ASP A 15 6.01 -10.15 -19.89
CA ASP A 15 4.70 -9.55 -20.08
C ASP A 15 4.79 -8.32 -21.00
N GLU A 16 3.94 -8.27 -22.03
CA GLU A 16 3.92 -7.21 -23.03
C GLU A 16 3.69 -5.81 -22.42
N ALA A 17 2.83 -5.71 -21.40
CA ALA A 17 2.56 -4.45 -20.71
C ALA A 17 3.79 -3.89 -19.98
N ALA A 18 4.61 -4.76 -19.39
CA ALA A 18 5.85 -4.36 -18.70
C ALA A 18 6.92 -3.91 -19.69
N ASP A 19 7.03 -4.61 -20.83
CA ASP A 19 7.92 -4.21 -21.92
C ASP A 19 7.57 -2.82 -22.45
N GLU A 20 6.28 -2.55 -22.61
CA GLU A 20 5.82 -1.25 -23.11
C GLU A 20 6.08 -0.12 -22.11
N TRP A 21 5.83 -0.36 -20.82
CA TRP A 21 6.23 0.56 -19.76
C TRP A 21 7.74 0.85 -19.81
N ALA A 22 8.57 -0.18 -19.99
CA ALA A 22 10.03 -0.02 -20.06
C ALA A 22 10.46 0.82 -21.27
N ARG A 23 9.79 0.69 -22.43
CA ARG A 23 10.03 1.54 -23.61
C ARG A 23 9.63 2.98 -23.36
N GLN A 24 8.48 3.22 -22.71
CA GLN A 24 8.05 4.58 -22.37
C GLN A 24 9.04 5.26 -21.41
N MET A 25 9.53 4.54 -20.39
CA MET A 25 10.56 5.06 -19.49
C MET A 25 11.88 5.39 -20.21
N PHE A 26 12.25 4.61 -21.23
CA PHE A 26 13.42 4.87 -22.06
C PHE A 26 13.32 6.17 -22.84
N GLU A 27 12.13 6.54 -23.32
CA GLU A 27 11.92 7.78 -24.07
C GLU A 27 12.06 9.03 -23.19
N HIS A 28 11.74 8.91 -21.90
CA HIS A 28 11.71 10.03 -20.95
C HIS A 28 12.99 10.21 -20.12
N ARG A 29 13.95 9.30 -20.23
CA ARG A 29 15.20 9.38 -19.46
C ARG A 29 16.11 10.49 -19.97
N SER A 30 16.81 11.13 -19.03
CA SER A 30 17.83 12.14 -19.31
C SER A 30 19.16 11.52 -19.79
N ASP A 31 19.48 10.30 -19.35
CA ASP A 31 20.68 9.59 -19.77
C ASP A 31 20.42 8.74 -21.03
N GLN A 32 21.06 9.15 -22.13
CA GLN A 32 20.94 8.48 -23.44
C GLN A 32 22.14 7.57 -23.75
N SER A 33 22.94 7.19 -22.73
CA SER A 33 24.15 6.36 -22.89
C SER A 33 23.88 4.92 -23.37
N LEU A 34 22.69 4.37 -23.08
CA LEU A 34 22.29 3.02 -23.47
C LEU A 34 21.34 3.04 -24.67
N ASP A 35 21.48 2.13 -25.63
CA ASP A 35 20.45 1.92 -26.64
C ASP A 35 19.24 1.15 -26.08
N MET A 36 18.13 1.12 -26.85
CA MET A 36 16.86 0.48 -26.41
C MET A 36 17.05 -1.00 -26.11
N SER A 37 17.85 -1.70 -26.93
CA SER A 37 18.08 -3.14 -26.75
C SER A 37 18.86 -3.44 -25.47
N SER A 38 19.84 -2.61 -25.12
CA SER A 38 20.63 -2.74 -23.90
C SER A 38 19.82 -2.35 -22.67
N TRP A 39 18.98 -1.32 -22.78
CA TRP A 39 18.03 -0.93 -21.74
C TRP A 39 17.05 -2.05 -21.37
N LEU A 40 16.34 -2.60 -22.35
CA LEU A 40 15.38 -3.68 -22.10
C LEU A 40 16.05 -4.93 -21.53
N ARG A 41 17.28 -5.24 -21.96
CA ARG A 41 18.07 -6.33 -21.40
C ARG A 41 18.44 -6.08 -19.92
N ASN A 42 18.77 -4.85 -19.57
CA ASN A 42 19.08 -4.48 -18.17
C ASN A 42 17.86 -4.57 -17.26
N LEU A 43 16.67 -4.31 -17.80
CA LEU A 43 15.42 -4.40 -17.05
C LEU A 43 14.78 -5.79 -17.10
N HIS A 44 15.27 -6.72 -17.90
CA HIS A 44 14.68 -8.05 -18.02
C HIS A 44 14.56 -8.74 -16.65
N GLY A 45 13.35 -9.20 -16.32
CA GLY A 45 13.02 -9.79 -15.02
C GLY A 45 12.55 -8.79 -13.96
N LEU A 46 12.63 -7.48 -14.22
CA LEU A 46 12.07 -6.44 -13.36
C LEU A 46 10.55 -6.59 -13.28
N ARG A 47 10.01 -6.57 -12.06
CA ARG A 47 8.57 -6.50 -11.79
C ARG A 47 8.12 -5.05 -11.71
N VAL A 48 7.10 -4.71 -12.49
CA VAL A 48 6.58 -3.35 -12.59
C VAL A 48 5.34 -3.22 -11.70
N VAL A 49 5.56 -2.84 -10.44
CA VAL A 49 4.48 -2.71 -9.43
C VAL A 49 3.42 -1.67 -9.83
N GLU A 50 3.80 -0.63 -10.57
CA GLU A 50 2.87 0.39 -11.10
C GLU A 50 1.79 -0.20 -12.03
N LEU A 51 2.05 -1.39 -12.61
CA LEU A 51 1.11 -2.11 -13.47
C LEU A 51 0.38 -3.25 -12.74
N ALA A 52 0.63 -3.43 -11.44
CA ALA A 52 -0.11 -4.41 -10.65
C ALA A 52 -1.60 -4.04 -10.61
N ARG A 53 -2.46 -5.06 -10.47
CA ARG A 53 -3.90 -4.82 -10.39
C ARG A 53 -4.24 -4.13 -9.06
N PRO A 54 -5.26 -3.26 -9.03
CA PRO A 54 -5.77 -2.71 -7.79
C PRO A 54 -6.05 -3.82 -6.76
N SER A 55 -5.51 -3.66 -5.56
CA SER A 55 -5.68 -4.60 -4.46
C SER A 55 -5.41 -3.89 -3.13
N ASP A 56 -5.83 -4.49 -2.03
CA ASP A 56 -5.56 -3.97 -0.69
C ASP A 56 -4.06 -3.95 -0.34
N GLY A 57 -3.21 -4.68 -1.09
CA GLY A 57 -1.76 -4.60 -0.98
C GLY A 57 -1.17 -3.29 -1.51
N LEU A 58 -1.92 -2.56 -2.34
CA LEU A 58 -1.58 -1.24 -2.86
C LEU A 58 -2.37 -0.18 -2.08
N SER A 59 -1.77 0.36 -1.01
CA SER A 59 -2.45 1.32 -0.14
C SER A 59 -2.73 2.65 -0.85
N LEU A 60 -3.93 3.21 -0.64
CA LEU A 60 -4.26 4.60 -0.98
C LEU A 60 -3.42 5.62 -0.19
N TYR A 61 -2.96 5.21 1.00
CA TYR A 61 -2.16 5.98 1.94
C TYR A 61 -0.74 5.41 1.96
N SER A 62 0.09 5.82 1.00
CA SER A 62 1.46 5.33 0.80
C SER A 62 2.50 6.46 0.95
N ASN A 63 3.79 6.09 0.93
CA ASN A 63 4.90 7.05 0.92
C ASN A 63 5.07 7.79 -0.41
N GLY A 64 4.37 7.39 -1.47
CA GLY A 64 4.24 8.20 -2.69
C GLY A 64 3.31 9.40 -2.50
N GLY A 65 2.45 9.41 -1.47
CA GLY A 65 1.31 10.31 -1.38
C GLY A 65 0.06 9.73 -2.08
N PRO A 66 -1.11 10.38 -1.95
CA PRO A 66 -2.36 9.87 -2.50
C PRO A 66 -2.26 9.64 -4.02
N GLY A 67 -2.52 8.41 -4.46
CA GLY A 67 -2.48 8.04 -5.89
C GLY A 67 -1.08 7.86 -6.49
N GLN A 68 -0.01 7.87 -5.69
CA GLN A 68 1.35 7.57 -6.16
C GLN A 68 1.85 6.23 -5.60
N TYR A 69 2.48 5.44 -6.47
CA TYR A 69 2.87 4.05 -6.20
C TYR A 69 4.36 3.87 -5.82
N ILE A 70 5.00 4.91 -5.29
CA ILE A 70 6.40 4.81 -4.82
C ILE A 70 6.40 4.01 -3.50
N GLY A 71 6.93 2.79 -3.55
CA GLY A 71 6.80 1.83 -2.44
C GLY A 71 5.35 1.43 -2.22
N ALA A 72 4.63 1.08 -3.29
CA ALA A 72 3.20 0.76 -3.24
C ALA A 72 2.85 -0.45 -2.35
N ASP A 73 3.87 -1.24 -2.00
CA ASP A 73 3.84 -2.28 -0.96
C ASP A 73 4.11 -1.73 0.45
N SER A 74 4.05 -0.42 0.67
CA SER A 74 4.20 0.24 1.97
C SER A 74 2.95 1.07 2.31
N PHE A 75 2.46 0.95 3.54
CA PHE A 75 1.35 1.75 4.07
C PHE A 75 1.95 2.78 5.02
N ARG A 76 1.92 4.08 4.70
CA ARG A 76 2.62 5.08 5.53
C ARG A 76 2.00 5.17 6.94
N ALA A 77 2.62 4.49 7.91
CA ALA A 77 2.13 4.39 9.29
C ALA A 77 1.95 5.74 9.99
N GLN A 78 2.63 6.79 9.51
CA GLN A 78 2.47 8.15 10.02
C GLN A 78 1.02 8.66 9.94
N PHE A 79 0.22 8.23 8.96
CA PHE A 79 -1.20 8.61 8.88
C PHE A 79 -2.03 8.09 10.06
N LEU A 80 -1.61 7.00 10.71
CA LEU A 80 -2.27 6.49 11.92
C LEU A 80 -1.97 7.36 13.15
N GLY A 81 -0.94 8.21 13.10
CA GLY A 81 -0.66 9.20 14.15
C GLY A 81 -1.78 10.23 14.32
N ASP A 82 -2.46 10.57 13.22
CA ASP A 82 -3.59 11.50 13.22
C ASP A 82 -4.93 10.81 13.56
N CYS A 83 -4.92 9.48 13.75
CA CYS A 83 -6.10 8.65 14.05
C CYS A 83 -6.09 8.09 15.48
N THR A 84 -5.33 8.68 16.40
CA THR A 84 -5.14 8.16 17.77
C THR A 84 -6.43 8.10 18.60
N GLU A 85 -7.41 8.95 18.31
CA GLU A 85 -8.74 8.91 18.89
C GLU A 85 -9.54 7.65 18.48
N ILE A 86 -9.18 7.00 17.37
CA ILE A 86 -9.77 5.74 16.92
C ILE A 86 -9.00 4.56 17.50
N ILE A 87 -7.69 4.51 17.25
CA ILE A 87 -6.88 3.31 17.50
C ILE A 87 -6.27 3.26 18.90
N GLY A 88 -6.18 4.42 19.57
CA GLY A 88 -5.49 4.58 20.85
C GLY A 88 -3.96 4.48 20.73
N THR A 89 -3.26 4.88 21.80
CA THR A 89 -1.80 4.86 21.83
C THR A 89 -1.23 3.45 21.75
N GLU A 90 -1.94 2.44 22.26
CA GLU A 90 -1.51 1.04 22.22
C GLU A 90 -1.32 0.53 20.77
N LEU A 91 -2.32 0.72 19.91
CA LEU A 91 -2.22 0.29 18.51
C LEU A 91 -1.29 1.20 17.70
N LEU A 92 -1.20 2.48 18.05
CA LEU A 92 -0.20 3.37 17.44
C LEU A 92 1.22 2.88 17.75
N ASP A 93 1.54 2.58 19.00
CA ASP A 93 2.86 2.08 19.39
C ASP A 93 3.16 0.73 18.71
N ALA A 94 2.13 -0.12 18.58
CA ALA A 94 2.26 -1.35 17.83
C ALA A 94 2.63 -1.11 16.35
N CYS A 95 2.34 0.05 15.75
CA CYS A 95 2.79 0.36 14.38
C CYS A 95 4.32 0.47 14.25
N PHE A 96 5.07 0.50 15.34
CA PHE A 96 6.53 0.59 15.28
C PHE A 96 7.22 -0.72 15.68
N VAL A 97 6.47 -1.82 15.67
CA VAL A 97 6.94 -3.15 16.04
C VAL A 97 6.82 -4.10 14.86
N GLU A 98 7.89 -4.84 14.58
CA GLU A 98 7.91 -5.91 13.58
C GLU A 98 6.84 -6.96 13.90
N LYS A 99 6.16 -7.47 12.87
CA LYS A 99 5.14 -8.51 13.03
C LYS A 99 5.36 -9.64 12.05
N SER A 100 5.18 -10.86 12.54
CA SER A 100 4.96 -12.03 11.70
C SER A 100 3.63 -11.91 10.94
N PRO A 101 3.40 -12.74 9.90
CA PRO A 101 2.14 -12.71 9.15
C PRO A 101 0.89 -12.93 10.03
N VAL A 102 0.98 -13.80 11.04
CA VAL A 102 -0.12 -14.06 11.97
C VAL A 102 -0.41 -12.84 12.86
N GLU A 103 0.64 -12.16 13.31
CA GLU A 103 0.52 -10.92 14.08
C GLU A 103 -0.01 -9.76 13.22
N CYS A 104 0.32 -9.70 11.92
CA CYS A 104 -0.30 -8.76 10.97
C CYS A 104 -1.82 -8.96 10.89
N LEU A 105 -2.28 -10.22 10.84
CA LEU A 105 -3.71 -10.52 10.82
C LEU A 105 -4.41 -10.11 12.11
N ALA A 106 -3.81 -10.41 13.26
CA ALA A 106 -4.35 -9.97 14.56
C ALA A 106 -4.39 -8.44 14.67
N PHE A 107 -3.37 -7.76 14.15
CA PHE A 107 -3.32 -6.30 14.11
C PHE A 107 -4.38 -5.72 13.16
N ALA A 108 -4.59 -6.33 12.00
CA ALA A 108 -5.68 -5.97 11.08
C ALA A 108 -7.05 -6.09 11.74
N ASP A 109 -7.31 -7.19 12.45
CA ASP A 109 -8.57 -7.39 13.18
C ASP A 109 -8.80 -6.29 14.24
N ALA A 110 -7.74 -5.91 14.97
CA ALA A 110 -7.82 -4.86 15.98
C ALA A 110 -8.12 -3.48 15.37
N LEU A 111 -7.43 -3.10 14.29
CA LEU A 111 -7.68 -1.86 13.56
C LEU A 111 -9.10 -1.83 12.98
N GLU A 112 -9.53 -2.91 12.35
CA GLU A 112 -10.87 -3.00 11.76
C GLU A 112 -11.97 -2.86 12.82
N GLN A 113 -11.80 -3.52 13.97
CA GLN A 113 -12.75 -3.42 15.07
C GLN A 113 -12.88 -1.97 15.57
N ARG A 114 -11.76 -1.27 15.77
CA ARG A 114 -11.73 0.12 16.25
C ARG A 114 -12.32 1.09 15.22
N GLY A 115 -11.91 0.96 13.96
CA GLY A 115 -12.42 1.79 12.86
C GLY A 115 -13.92 1.65 12.68
N ARG A 116 -14.46 0.42 12.68
CA ARG A 116 -15.91 0.19 12.57
C ARG A 116 -16.70 0.70 13.76
N ALA A 117 -16.18 0.55 14.97
CA ALA A 117 -16.82 1.07 16.17
C ALA A 117 -16.90 2.61 16.14
N TYR A 118 -15.80 3.27 15.75
CA TYR A 118 -15.76 4.72 15.62
C TYR A 118 -16.68 5.23 14.51
N ALA A 119 -16.72 4.54 13.36
CA ALA A 119 -17.63 4.86 12.26
C ALA A 119 -19.10 4.81 12.70
N ALA A 120 -19.50 3.74 13.40
CA ALA A 120 -20.85 3.60 13.93
C ALA A 120 -21.21 4.70 14.94
N ALA A 121 -20.27 5.07 15.81
CA ALA A 121 -20.48 6.12 16.81
C ALA A 121 -20.62 7.53 16.20
N ASN A 122 -19.97 7.78 15.06
CA ASN A 122 -19.93 9.09 14.40
C ASN A 122 -20.81 9.19 13.15
N GLY A 123 -21.57 8.13 12.82
CA GLY A 123 -22.44 8.13 11.65
C GLY A 123 -21.71 8.17 10.32
N VAL A 124 -20.47 7.64 10.26
CA VAL A 124 -19.68 7.54 9.03
C VAL A 124 -20.22 6.41 8.16
N ASP A 125 -20.54 6.70 6.90
CA ASP A 125 -20.88 5.69 5.90
C ASP A 125 -19.61 5.03 5.37
N LEU A 126 -19.45 3.74 5.63
CA LEU A 126 -18.30 2.95 5.20
C LEU A 126 -18.23 2.75 3.67
N HIS A 127 -19.31 3.03 2.93
CA HIS A 127 -19.35 2.91 1.48
C HIS A 127 -18.83 4.15 0.75
N SER A 128 -18.79 5.30 1.42
CA SER A 128 -18.37 6.59 0.84
C SER A 128 -17.30 7.30 1.67
N MET A 129 -16.69 6.62 2.64
CA MET A 129 -15.69 7.22 3.54
C MET A 129 -14.44 7.69 2.79
N ASP A 130 -14.12 7.04 1.66
CA ASP A 130 -12.96 7.34 0.81
C ASP A 130 -13.19 8.60 -0.05
N ASP A 131 -14.42 9.15 -0.09
CA ASP A 131 -14.78 10.35 -0.86
C ASP A 131 -14.46 11.66 -0.12
N SER A 132 -14.00 11.59 1.14
CA SER A 132 -13.70 12.77 1.93
C SER A 132 -12.30 13.32 1.64
N ASP A 133 -12.23 14.54 1.11
CA ASP A 133 -10.97 15.27 0.93
C ASP A 133 -10.53 16.05 2.18
N ASP A 134 -11.36 16.10 3.22
CA ASP A 134 -11.06 16.81 4.47
C ASP A 134 -10.25 15.89 5.41
N PRO A 135 -8.94 16.15 5.61
CA PRO A 135 -8.07 15.28 6.39
C PRO A 135 -8.46 15.22 7.87
N ASP A 136 -9.17 16.23 8.39
CA ASP A 136 -9.60 16.28 9.80
C ASP A 136 -11.00 15.64 10.01
N SER A 137 -11.63 15.16 8.93
CA SER A 137 -12.97 14.58 8.99
C SER A 137 -12.99 13.17 9.59
N PRO A 138 -14.04 12.81 10.37
CA PRO A 138 -14.22 11.44 10.84
C PRO A 138 -14.19 10.38 9.73
N SER A 139 -14.72 10.72 8.54
CA SER A 139 -14.72 9.83 7.37
C SER A 139 -13.30 9.55 6.87
N PHE A 140 -12.45 10.57 6.78
CA PHE A 140 -11.07 10.41 6.36
C PHE A 140 -10.28 9.55 7.36
N HIS A 141 -10.38 9.83 8.66
CA HIS A 141 -9.70 9.04 9.70
C HIS A 141 -10.15 7.57 9.69
N VAL A 142 -11.45 7.30 9.52
CA VAL A 142 -11.97 5.93 9.38
C VAL A 142 -11.43 5.26 8.12
N SER A 143 -11.37 5.97 7.00
CA SER A 143 -10.81 5.45 5.75
C SER A 143 -9.34 5.05 5.91
N VAL A 144 -8.53 5.90 6.56
CA VAL A 144 -7.12 5.61 6.88
C VAL A 144 -7.00 4.32 7.69
N VAL A 145 -7.73 4.21 8.81
CA VAL A 145 -7.65 3.06 9.72
C VAL A 145 -8.12 1.77 9.04
N LEU A 146 -9.23 1.81 8.29
CA LEU A 146 -9.73 0.63 7.60
C LEU A 146 -8.87 0.24 6.40
N SER A 147 -8.22 1.20 5.73
CA SER A 147 -7.22 0.93 4.70
C SER A 147 -5.98 0.25 5.29
N ALA A 148 -5.50 0.71 6.44
CA ALA A 148 -4.40 0.05 7.16
C ALA A 148 -4.77 -1.39 7.54
N ALA A 149 -5.99 -1.62 8.02
CA ALA A 149 -6.49 -2.95 8.36
C ALA A 149 -6.52 -3.88 7.12
N ARG A 150 -7.07 -3.41 6.00
CA ARG A 150 -7.11 -4.15 4.73
C ARG A 150 -5.71 -4.49 4.22
N TRP A 151 -4.81 -3.52 4.25
CA TRP A 151 -3.41 -3.72 3.85
C TRP A 151 -2.70 -4.76 4.72
N CYS A 152 -2.81 -4.66 6.06
CA CYS A 152 -2.24 -5.64 6.98
C CYS A 152 -2.81 -7.04 6.74
N ARG A 153 -4.12 -7.13 6.48
CA ARG A 153 -4.80 -8.39 6.21
C ARG A 153 -4.33 -9.01 4.89
N PHE A 154 -4.19 -8.22 3.84
CA PHE A 154 -3.73 -8.67 2.53
C PHE A 154 -2.34 -9.31 2.64
N TRP A 155 -1.38 -8.58 3.20
CA TRP A 155 0.00 -9.05 3.32
C TRP A 155 0.14 -10.21 4.29
N GLY A 156 -0.56 -10.17 5.43
CA GLY A 156 -0.61 -11.29 6.39
C GLY A 156 -1.13 -12.58 5.77
N ASN A 157 -2.21 -12.50 4.98
CA ASN A 157 -2.77 -13.66 4.26
C ASN A 157 -1.83 -14.21 3.19
N ALA A 158 -1.03 -13.34 2.57
CA ALA A 158 -0.01 -13.74 1.60
C ALA A 158 1.30 -14.25 2.27
N GLY A 159 1.33 -14.32 3.60
CA GLY A 159 2.48 -14.82 4.35
C GLY A 159 3.60 -13.80 4.55
N HIS A 160 3.30 -12.51 4.42
CA HIS A 160 4.24 -11.40 4.65
C HIS A 160 4.01 -10.78 6.03
N GLY A 161 5.12 -10.42 6.67
CA GLY A 161 5.12 -9.69 7.94
C GLY A 161 5.07 -8.18 7.74
N MET A 162 5.14 -7.45 8.84
CA MET A 162 5.22 -5.98 8.88
C MET A 162 6.61 -5.59 9.42
N ALA A 163 7.37 -4.76 8.72
CA ALA A 163 8.64 -4.20 9.20
C ALA A 163 8.43 -2.81 9.80
N PRO A 164 8.96 -2.47 10.99
CA PRO A 164 8.75 -1.15 11.59
C PRO A 164 9.04 -0.07 10.54
N TRP A 165 8.18 0.95 10.42
CA TRP A 165 8.15 1.93 9.31
C TRP A 165 7.40 1.53 8.03
N PHE A 166 6.40 0.63 8.12
CA PHE A 166 5.48 0.40 6.99
C PHE A 166 4.98 1.74 6.42
#